data_AF-A0A2G9SBL2-F1
#
_entry.id   AF-A0A2G9SBL2-F1
#
_cell.length_a   1.000
_cell.length_b   1.000
_cell.length_c   1.000
_cell.angle_alpha   90.00
_cell.angle_beta   90.00
_cell.angle_gamma   90.00
#
_symmetry.space_group_name_H-M   'P 1'
#
loop_
_entity.id
_entity.type
_entity.pdbx_description
1 polymer ?
#
loop_
_entity_poly.entity_id
_entity_poly.type
_entity_poly.pdbx_seq_one_letter_code
_entity_poly.pdbx_strand_id
1 'polypeptide(L)'
;MVHMPGDAPFCTPEQYKECAEPALSLLTEKDGGFCMCTMPCNLTRYNKELSMVKIPSKTSAKYLEKKFNKSEKYITENILVLDVFFEALNYETIEQKKAYEVAGLLGDIGGQMGLFIGASILTILELFDYIYEVS
;
A
#
# COMPACT_ATOMS: atom_id res chain seq x y z
N MET A 1 20.46 -12.21 11.07
CA MET A 1 19.93 -12.62 9.75
C MET A 1 20.58 -11.75 8.69
N VAL A 2 20.91 -12.29 7.52
CA VAL A 2 21.69 -11.55 6.49
C VAL A 2 20.89 -10.52 5.70
N HIS A 3 19.55 -10.60 5.74
CA HIS A 3 18.64 -9.70 5.01
C HIS A 3 18.12 -8.53 5.86
N MET A 4 18.50 -8.45 7.13
CA MET A 4 18.07 -7.38 8.03
C MET A 4 19.02 -6.19 7.94
N PRO A 5 18.50 -4.95 7.87
CA PRO A 5 19.32 -3.75 7.91
C PRO A 5 19.90 -3.48 9.31
N GLY A 6 20.95 -2.66 9.39
CA GLY A 6 21.58 -2.22 10.63
C GLY A 6 23.00 -2.78 10.85
N ASP A 7 23.66 -2.32 11.91
CA ASP A 7 25.07 -2.64 12.22
C ASP A 7 25.24 -3.78 13.23
N ALA A 8 24.16 -4.50 13.54
CA ALA A 8 24.20 -5.64 14.45
C ALA A 8 25.00 -6.81 13.84
N PRO A 9 25.72 -7.61 14.65
CA PRO A 9 26.45 -8.76 14.15
C PRO A 9 25.49 -9.81 13.56
N PHE A 10 25.92 -10.47 12.49
CA PHE A 10 25.16 -11.56 11.91
C PHE A 10 25.04 -12.74 12.89
N CYS A 11 23.86 -13.35 12.94
CA CYS A 11 23.61 -14.55 13.73
C CYS A 11 24.44 -15.74 13.20
N THR A 12 24.99 -16.56 14.10
CA THR A 12 25.61 -17.85 13.75
C THR A 12 24.55 -18.88 13.35
N PRO A 13 24.91 -19.99 12.66
CA PRO A 13 23.96 -21.05 12.33
C PRO A 13 23.24 -21.65 13.55
N GLU A 14 23.92 -21.75 14.69
CA GLU A 14 23.34 -22.21 15.96
C GLU A 14 22.28 -21.22 16.47
N GLN A 15 22.64 -19.93 16.54
CA GLN A 15 21.70 -18.87 16.93
C GLN A 15 20.50 -18.75 15.97
N TYR A 16 20.70 -19.07 14.69
CA TYR A 16 19.61 -19.05 13.72
C TYR A 16 18.56 -20.11 14.05
N LYS A 17 19.01 -21.34 14.33
CA LYS A 17 18.15 -22.48 14.67
C LYS A 17 17.50 -22.34 16.05
N GLU A 18 18.25 -21.89 17.05
CA GLU A 18 17.79 -21.89 18.45
C GLU A 18 17.01 -20.63 18.82
N CYS A 19 17.26 -19.50 18.14
CA CYS A 19 16.69 -18.21 18.53
C CYS A 19 15.97 -17.50 17.37
N ALA A 20 16.67 -17.26 16.24
CA ALA A 20 16.17 -16.34 15.22
C ALA A 20 14.93 -16.87 14.49
N GLU A 21 14.92 -18.14 14.10
CA GLU A 21 13.79 -18.79 13.42
C GLU A 21 12.55 -18.92 14.33
N PRO A 22 12.63 -19.48 15.55
CA PRO A 22 11.46 -19.57 16.44
C PRO A 22 10.96 -18.21 16.93
N ALA A 23 11.85 -17.21 17.09
CA ALA A 23 11.43 -15.86 17.45
C ALA A 23 10.68 -15.18 16.30
N LEU A 24 11.15 -15.32 15.06
CA LEU A 24 10.50 -14.73 13.89
C LEU A 24 9.15 -15.39 13.58
N SER A 25 9.04 -16.71 13.74
CA SER A 25 7.77 -17.41 13.58
C SER A 25 6.76 -17.01 14.65
N LEU A 26 7.18 -16.83 15.90
CA LEU A 26 6.33 -16.33 16.98
C LEU A 26 5.85 -14.89 16.70
N LEU A 27 6.72 -14.02 16.20
CA LEU A 27 6.34 -12.67 15.78
C LEU A 27 5.34 -12.67 14.61
N THR A 28 5.47 -13.61 13.67
CA THR A 28 4.58 -13.69 12.49
C THR A 28 3.22 -14.30 12.81
N GLU A 29 3.17 -15.31 13.68
CA GLU A 29 1.96 -16.10 13.94
C GLU A 29 1.18 -15.66 15.19
N LYS A 30 1.85 -15.17 16.25
CA LYS A 30 1.24 -15.03 17.58
C LYS A 30 1.21 -13.60 18.14
N ASP A 31 1.90 -12.65 17.52
CA ASP A 31 2.02 -11.30 18.07
C ASP A 31 1.28 -10.26 17.22
N GLY A 32 0.00 -10.06 17.52
CA GLY A 32 -0.82 -9.00 16.91
C GLY A 32 -0.62 -7.62 17.55
N GLY A 33 0.23 -7.49 18.58
CA GLY A 33 0.32 -6.28 19.41
C GLY A 33 1.67 -5.57 19.39
N PHE A 34 2.79 -6.28 19.20
CA PHE A 34 4.13 -5.70 19.32
C PHE A 34 4.53 -4.80 18.14
N CYS A 35 4.04 -5.09 16.93
CA CYS A 35 4.33 -4.31 15.73
C CYS A 35 3.04 -3.88 15.02
N MET A 36 2.47 -2.74 15.44
CA MET A 36 1.34 -2.11 14.73
C MET A 36 1.85 -1.14 13.67
N CYS A 37 1.89 -1.61 12.41
CA CYS A 37 2.22 -0.76 11.27
C CYS A 37 0.95 -0.09 10.72
N THR A 38 0.87 1.24 10.82
CA THR A 38 -0.21 2.02 10.19
C THR A 38 -0.04 2.06 8.67
N MET A 39 -1.16 2.03 7.93
CA MET A 39 -1.11 2.18 6.47
C MET A 39 -0.59 3.57 6.09
N PRO A 40 0.42 3.68 5.20
CA PRO A 40 0.89 4.98 4.73
C PRO A 40 -0.16 5.66 3.85
N CYS A 41 -0.19 7.00 3.86
CA CYS A 41 -1.12 7.78 3.03
C CYS A 41 -0.81 7.67 1.54
N ASN A 42 0.47 7.54 1.18
CA ASN A 42 0.93 7.42 -0.19
C ASN A 42 1.43 5.99 -0.44
N LEU A 43 0.75 5.28 -1.33
CA LEU A 43 1.08 3.91 -1.69
C LEU A 43 0.92 3.70 -3.20
N THR A 44 1.95 3.18 -3.84
CA THR A 44 1.89 2.72 -5.24
C THR A 44 1.77 1.20 -5.27
N ARG A 45 0.65 0.68 -5.75
CA ARG A 45 0.41 -0.76 -5.88
C ARG A 45 0.41 -1.16 -7.36
N TYR A 46 1.25 -2.13 -7.70
CA TYR A 46 1.26 -2.75 -9.03
C TYR A 46 0.37 -3.99 -9.03
N ASN A 47 -0.78 -3.91 -9.71
CA ASN A 47 -1.58 -5.09 -9.99
C ASN A 47 -0.87 -5.92 -11.07
N LYS A 48 -0.91 -7.24 -10.90
CA LYS A 48 -0.19 -8.19 -11.76
C LYS A 48 -1.15 -9.25 -12.28
N GLU A 49 -1.11 -9.47 -13.57
CA GLU A 49 -1.77 -10.59 -14.23
C GLU A 49 -0.69 -11.53 -14.75
N LEU A 50 -0.81 -12.83 -14.44
CA LEU A 50 0.20 -13.81 -14.81
C LEU A 50 -0.33 -14.73 -15.91
N SER A 51 0.36 -14.72 -17.05
CA SER A 51 0.18 -15.69 -18.12
C SER A 51 1.44 -16.51 -18.32
N MET A 52 1.30 -17.83 -18.46
CA MET A 52 2.42 -18.75 -18.62
C MET A 52 2.28 -19.57 -19.91
N VAL A 53 3.40 -19.73 -20.61
CA VAL A 53 3.52 -20.61 -21.79
C VAL A 53 4.68 -21.56 -21.61
N LYS A 54 4.57 -22.77 -22.18
CA LYS A 54 5.63 -23.78 -22.09
C LYS A 54 6.82 -23.42 -22.99
N ILE A 55 8.01 -23.41 -22.39
CA ILE A 55 9.30 -23.27 -23.08
C ILE A 55 10.21 -24.45 -22.69
N PRO A 56 11.04 -25.00 -23.61
CA PRO A 56 11.13 -24.71 -25.04
C PRO A 56 10.04 -25.40 -25.88
N SER A 57 9.81 -24.86 -27.08
CA SER A 57 9.08 -25.58 -28.13
C SER A 57 9.98 -26.66 -28.75
N LYS A 58 9.39 -27.70 -29.36
CA LYS A 58 10.15 -28.81 -29.99
C LYS A 58 11.17 -28.32 -31.04
N THR A 59 10.90 -27.19 -31.70
CA THR A 59 11.80 -26.59 -32.69
C THR A 59 12.91 -25.77 -32.05
N SER A 60 12.63 -25.05 -30.96
CA SER A 60 13.61 -24.20 -30.26
C SER A 60 14.51 -24.97 -29.30
N ALA A 61 14.10 -26.16 -28.85
CA ALA A 61 14.88 -27.04 -27.97
C ALA A 61 16.29 -27.31 -28.53
N LYS A 62 16.38 -27.78 -29.79
CA LYS A 62 17.66 -28.05 -30.47
C LYS A 62 18.56 -26.83 -30.62
N TYR A 63 17.98 -25.64 -30.76
CA TYR A 63 18.74 -24.38 -30.83
C TYR A 63 19.30 -24.02 -29.45
N LEU A 64 18.49 -24.13 -28.40
CA LEU A 64 18.89 -23.83 -27.02
C LEU A 64 19.93 -24.83 -26.51
N GLU A 65 19.81 -26.11 -26.85
CA GLU A 65 20.82 -27.13 -26.55
C GLU A 65 22.18 -26.78 -27.12
N LYS A 66 22.26 -26.39 -28.41
CA LYS A 66 23.51 -25.99 -29.05
C LYS A 66 24.06 -24.68 -28.49
N LYS A 67 23.18 -23.72 -28.17
CA LYS A 67 23.58 -22.40 -27.65
C LYS A 67 24.14 -22.48 -26.23
N PHE A 68 23.51 -23.28 -25.37
CA PHE A 68 23.92 -23.42 -23.97
C PHE A 68 24.81 -24.64 -23.71
N ASN A 69 25.02 -25.49 -24.73
CA ASN A 69 25.75 -26.76 -24.63
C ASN A 69 25.24 -27.64 -23.47
N LYS A 70 23.91 -27.80 -23.40
CA LYS A 70 23.20 -28.59 -22.37
C LYS A 70 22.20 -29.53 -23.03
N SER A 71 21.79 -30.57 -22.32
CA SER A 71 20.80 -31.54 -22.81
C SER A 71 19.39 -30.95 -22.85
N GLU A 72 18.52 -31.49 -23.70
CA GLU A 72 17.11 -31.09 -23.85
C GLU A 72 16.37 -31.05 -22.49
N LYS A 73 16.63 -32.07 -21.66
CA LYS A 73 16.05 -32.22 -20.33
C LYS A 73 16.51 -31.09 -19.41
N TYR A 74 17.80 -30.75 -19.42
CA TYR A 74 18.33 -29.65 -18.62
C TYR A 74 17.72 -28.30 -19.02
N ILE A 75 17.54 -28.08 -20.33
CA ILE A 75 16.90 -26.86 -20.83
C ILE A 75 15.46 -26.75 -20.32
N THR A 76 14.70 -27.83 -20.37
CA THR A 76 13.29 -27.84 -19.94
C THR A 76 13.12 -27.64 -18.44
N GLU A 77 14.06 -28.12 -17.63
CA GLU A 77 13.96 -28.08 -16.16
C GLU A 77 14.58 -26.80 -15.54
N ASN A 78 15.50 -26.12 -16.25
CA ASN A 78 16.28 -25.02 -15.69
C ASN A 78 16.07 -23.67 -16.41
N ILE A 79 15.52 -23.64 -17.62
CA ILE A 79 15.28 -22.38 -18.33
C ILE A 79 13.89 -21.83 -18.00
N LEU A 80 13.89 -20.59 -17.51
CA LEU A 80 12.72 -19.73 -17.31
C LEU A 80 12.92 -18.46 -18.14
N VAL A 81 11.85 -17.98 -18.75
CA VAL A 81 11.79 -16.62 -19.31
C VAL A 81 10.73 -15.87 -18.52
N LEU A 82 11.14 -14.76 -17.92
CA LEU A 82 10.25 -13.86 -17.19
C LEU A 82 10.17 -12.56 -17.97
N ASP A 83 8.96 -12.22 -18.41
CA ASP A 83 8.67 -10.95 -19.07
C ASP A 83 7.77 -10.12 -18.14
N VAL A 84 8.21 -8.90 -17.82
CA VAL A 84 7.51 -7.98 -16.92
C VAL A 84 7.29 -6.68 -17.66
N PHE A 85 6.04 -6.43 -18.03
CA PHE A 85 5.64 -5.26 -18.80
C PHE A 85 4.32 -4.68 -18.27
N PHE A 86 4.03 -3.44 -18.66
CA PHE A 86 2.73 -2.80 -18.39
C PHE A 86 1.75 -3.14 -19.52
N GLU A 87 0.55 -3.57 -19.18
CA GLU A 87 -0.50 -3.88 -20.17
C GLU A 87 -0.91 -2.63 -20.97
N ALA A 88 -1.04 -1.49 -20.29
CA ALA A 88 -1.27 -0.18 -20.89
C ALA A 88 -0.59 0.90 -20.03
N LEU A 89 -0.32 2.08 -20.61
CA LEU A 89 0.20 3.26 -19.89
C LEU A 89 -0.89 3.96 -19.04
N ASN A 90 -1.84 3.20 -18.53
CA ASN A 90 -2.93 3.69 -17.70
C ASN A 90 -2.54 3.55 -16.23
N TYR A 91 -2.65 4.64 -15.48
CA TYR A 91 -2.47 4.66 -14.04
C TYR A 91 -3.82 4.89 -13.38
N GLU A 92 -4.16 4.10 -12.38
CA GLU A 92 -5.35 4.30 -11.57
C GLU A 92 -4.95 5.02 -10.29
N THR A 93 -5.51 6.21 -10.05
CA THR A 93 -5.31 6.96 -8.80
C THR A 93 -6.53 6.77 -7.90
N ILE A 94 -6.31 6.23 -6.70
CA ILE A 94 -7.34 6.12 -5.65
C ILE A 94 -7.01 7.12 -4.55
N GLU A 95 -7.77 8.21 -4.50
CA GLU A 95 -7.62 9.25 -3.48
C GLU A 95 -8.78 9.23 -2.47
N GLN A 96 -8.46 9.24 -1.18
CA GLN A 96 -9.46 9.42 -0.13
C GLN A 96 -9.68 10.91 0.13
N LYS A 97 -10.86 11.42 -0.25
CA LYS A 97 -11.26 12.80 0.00
C LYS A 97 -12.20 12.88 1.20
N LYS A 98 -12.13 13.98 1.96
CA LYS A 98 -13.05 14.24 3.06
C LYS A 98 -14.45 14.43 2.48
N ALA A 99 -15.42 13.67 2.98
CA ALA A 99 -16.82 13.79 2.55
C ALA A 99 -17.46 15.12 2.99
N TYR A 100 -16.92 15.72 4.05
CA TYR A 100 -17.41 16.99 4.58
C TYR A 100 -16.25 17.87 5.03
N GLU A 101 -16.29 19.11 4.56
CA GLU A 101 -15.31 20.14 4.92
C GLU A 101 -15.94 21.16 5.86
N VAL A 102 -15.11 21.93 6.56
CA VAL A 102 -15.59 23.01 7.44
C VAL A 102 -16.44 24.03 6.68
N ALA A 103 -16.12 24.27 5.41
CA ALA A 103 -16.93 25.11 4.53
C ALA A 103 -18.35 24.52 4.33
N GLY A 104 -18.46 23.20 4.16
CA GLY A 104 -19.75 22.52 4.11
C GLY A 104 -20.53 22.68 5.42
N LEU A 105 -19.85 22.52 6.56
CA LEU A 105 -20.44 22.72 7.90
C LEU A 105 -21.05 24.10 8.08
N LEU A 106 -20.26 25.12 7.78
CA LEU A 106 -20.70 26.52 7.92
C LEU A 106 -21.79 26.86 6.91
N GLY A 107 -21.73 26.27 5.71
CA GLY A 107 -22.75 26.41 4.67
C GLY A 107 -24.10 25.84 5.11
N ASP A 108 -24.13 24.64 5.68
CA ASP A 108 -25.38 24.00 6.11
C ASP A 108 -25.98 24.72 7.33
N ILE A 109 -25.15 25.10 8.31
CA ILE A 109 -25.60 25.88 9.48
C ILE A 109 -26.12 27.24 9.04
N GLY A 110 -25.33 27.99 8.28
CA GLY A 110 -25.70 29.33 7.80
C GLY A 110 -26.92 29.30 6.88
N GLY A 111 -27.02 28.27 6.02
CA GLY A 111 -28.15 28.05 5.13
C GLY A 111 -29.44 27.78 5.88
N GLN A 112 -29.42 26.89 6.89
CA GLN A 112 -30.61 26.62 7.70
C GLN A 112 -30.99 27.83 8.58
N MET A 113 -30.03 28.49 9.21
CA MET A 113 -30.30 29.69 10.03
C MET A 113 -30.85 30.85 9.19
N GLY A 114 -30.26 31.09 8.02
CA GLY A 114 -30.71 32.12 7.09
C GLY A 114 -32.09 31.80 6.50
N LEU A 115 -32.42 30.53 6.26
CA LEU A 115 -33.71 30.14 5.69
C LEU A 115 -34.86 30.21 6.71
N PHE A 116 -34.65 29.74 7.95
CA PHE A 116 -35.72 29.64 8.94
C PHE A 116 -35.90 30.89 9.80
N ILE A 117 -34.80 31.53 10.21
CA ILE A 117 -34.82 32.69 11.12
C ILE A 117 -34.55 33.98 10.35
N GLY A 118 -33.94 33.91 9.16
CA GLY A 118 -33.42 35.10 8.47
C GLY A 118 -32.19 35.69 9.17
N ALA A 119 -31.58 34.94 10.09
CA ALA A 119 -30.47 35.38 10.91
C ALA A 119 -29.13 35.08 10.24
N SER A 120 -28.16 35.96 10.47
CA SER A 120 -26.76 35.82 10.09
C SER A 120 -25.85 36.02 11.29
N ILE A 121 -24.54 35.86 11.10
CA ILE A 121 -23.58 36.16 12.17
C ILE A 121 -23.67 37.61 12.65
N LEU A 122 -24.05 38.55 11.75
CA LEU A 122 -24.25 39.95 12.10
C LEU A 122 -25.42 40.13 13.06
N THR A 123 -26.53 39.42 12.85
CA THR A 123 -27.70 39.51 13.75
C THR A 123 -27.41 38.98 15.15
N ILE A 124 -26.48 38.03 15.28
CA ILE A 124 -26.04 37.54 16.60
C ILE A 124 -25.19 38.60 17.30
N LEU A 125 -24.28 39.25 16.57
CA LEU A 125 -23.46 40.34 17.11
C LEU A 125 -24.31 41.52 17.56
N GLU A 126 -25.32 41.91 16.78
CA GLU A 126 -26.27 42.96 17.18
C GLU A 126 -27.00 42.61 18.49
N LEU A 127 -27.39 41.35 18.69
CA LEU A 127 -28.03 40.92 19.93
C LEU A 127 -27.08 41.04 21.13
N PHE A 128 -25.80 40.71 20.95
CA PHE A 128 -24.80 40.85 22.00
C PHE A 128 -24.51 42.30 22.35
N ASP A 129 -24.38 43.18 21.34
CA ASP A 129 -24.19 44.62 21.57
C ASP A 129 -25.38 45.21 22.34
N TYR A 130 -26.61 44.85 21.96
CA TYR A 130 -27.80 45.29 22.67
C TYR A 130 -27.83 44.83 24.14
N ILE A 131 -27.47 43.57 24.40
CA ILE A 131 -27.40 43.06 25.79
C ILE A 131 -26.31 43.78 26.58
N TYR A 132 -25.16 44.07 25.97
CA TYR A 132 -24.06 44.79 26.62
C TYR A 132 -24.42 46.23 26.95
N GLU A 133 -25.16 46.91 26.06
CA GLU A 133 -25.60 48.29 26.29
C GLU A 133 -26.72 48.39 27.35
N VAL A 134 -27.54 47.34 27.48
CA VAL A 134 -28.60 47.26 28.50
C VAL A 134 -28.09 46.81 29.88
N SER A 135 -26.88 46.24 29.96
CA SER A 135 -26.23 45.79 31.19
C SER A 135 -25.48 46.92 31.90
#